data_AF-A0A3M2DTH5-F1
#
_entry.id   AF-A0A3M2DTH5-F1
#
_cell.length_a   1.000
_cell.length_b   1.000
_cell.length_c   1.000
_cell.angle_alpha   90.00
_cell.angle_beta   90.00
_cell.angle_gamma   90.00
#
_symmetry.space_group_name_H-M   'P 1'
#
loop_
_entity.id
_entity.type
_entity.pdbx_description
1 polymer ?
#
loop_
_entity_poly.entity_id
_entity_poly.type
_entity_poly.pdbx_seq_one_letter_code
_entity_poly.pdbx_strand_id
1 'polypeptide(L)'
;MPELAVGLAIRAVAFSVAVAVVAHRHRNVAVTPRWALPGVGIALAVLHLVAYRGLAVLLDLAALGMLGGLGPVAVNGMLVWLTALGLPPLRVTGASATAWLTLAVTAAHVAIQLV
;
A
#
# COMPACT_ATOMS: atom_id res chain seq x y z
N MET A 1 17.98 6.94 -14.45
CA MET A 1 17.30 5.86 -13.69
C MET A 1 17.32 5.97 -12.15
N PRO A 2 18.06 6.88 -11.46
CA PRO A 2 18.07 6.89 -9.98
C PRO A 2 16.73 7.33 -9.36
N GLU A 3 15.95 8.15 -10.06
CA GLU A 3 14.68 8.69 -9.54
C GLU A 3 13.61 7.62 -9.30
N LEU A 4 13.59 6.55 -10.12
CA LEU A 4 12.69 5.42 -9.91
C LEU A 4 13.08 4.61 -8.67
N ALA A 5 14.39 4.43 -8.44
CA ALA A 5 14.89 3.70 -7.29
C ALA A 5 14.64 4.46 -5.98
N VAL A 6 14.89 5.77 -5.98
CA VAL A 6 14.60 6.66 -4.83
C VAL A 6 13.10 6.69 -4.55
N GLY A 7 12.26 6.87 -5.58
CA GLY A 7 10.81 6.87 -5.42
C GLY A 7 10.24 5.53 -4.97
N LEU A 8 10.87 4.40 -5.32
CA LEU A 8 10.49 3.08 -4.81
C LEU A 8 10.92 2.90 -3.35
N ALA A 9 12.13 3.34 -2.99
CA ALA A 9 12.65 3.27 -1.62
C ALA A 9 11.78 4.08 -0.65
N ILE A 10 11.41 5.32 -1.01
CA ILE A 10 10.52 6.17 -0.21
C ILE A 10 9.16 5.46 0.02
N ARG A 11 8.57 4.90 -1.04
CA ARG A 11 7.32 4.14 -0.94
C ARG A 11 7.45 2.91 -0.05
N ALA A 12 8.53 2.15 -0.19
CA ALA A 12 8.78 0.98 0.62
C ALA A 12 8.86 1.33 2.10
N VAL A 13 9.59 2.39 2.46
CA VAL A 13 9.68 2.88 3.83
C VAL A 13 8.32 3.33 4.35
N ALA A 14 7.60 4.17 3.59
CA ALA A 14 6.30 4.69 4.00
C ALA A 14 5.26 3.58 4.19
N PHE A 15 5.22 2.58 3.31
CA PHE A 15 4.30 1.45 3.43
C PHE A 15 4.70 0.49 4.56
N SER A 16 5.99 0.25 4.78
CA SER A 16 6.44 -0.48 5.98
C SER A 16 5.98 0.23 7.25
N VAL A 17 6.13 1.56 7.34
CA VAL A 17 5.65 2.33 8.51
C VAL A 17 4.14 2.22 8.65
N ALA A 18 3.37 2.37 7.58
CA ALA A 18 1.91 2.23 7.61
C ALA A 18 1.48 0.85 8.13
N VAL A 19 2.09 -0.23 7.62
CA VAL A 19 1.83 -1.61 8.07
C VAL A 19 2.21 -1.78 9.54
N ALA A 20 3.36 -1.25 9.97
CA ALA A 20 3.81 -1.33 11.36
C ALA A 20 2.86 -0.62 12.33
N VAL A 21 2.40 0.59 11.99
CA VAL A 21 1.46 1.36 12.81
C VAL A 21 0.15 0.61 12.98
N VAL A 22 -0.40 0.06 11.89
CA VAL A 22 -1.65 -0.69 11.95
C VAL A 22 -1.47 -2.01 12.70
N ALA A 23 -0.39 -2.75 12.45
CA ALA A 23 -0.07 -3.99 13.17
C ALA A 23 0.15 -3.76 14.68
N HIS A 24 0.65 -2.59 15.08
CA HIS A 24 0.82 -2.25 16.49
C HIS A 24 -0.52 -1.91 17.17
N ARG A 25 -1.45 -1.27 16.44
CA ARG A 25 -2.75 -0.85 16.98
C ARG A 25 -3.84 -1.91 16.87
N HIS A 26 -3.75 -2.83 15.91
CA HIS A 26 -4.76 -3.84 15.64
C HIS A 26 -4.15 -5.25 15.69
N ARG A 27 -4.59 -6.07 16.65
CA ARG A 27 -4.16 -7.48 16.77
C ARG A 27 -4.49 -8.35 15.55
N ASN A 28 -5.41 -7.87 14.73
CA ASN A 28 -5.87 -8.50 13.50
C ASN A 28 -4.96 -8.26 12.29
N VAL A 29 -3.90 -7.44 12.43
CA VAL A 29 -2.84 -7.30 11.43
C VAL A 29 -1.54 -7.75 12.07
N ALA A 30 -0.95 -8.80 11.52
CA ALA A 30 0.30 -9.35 12.04
C ALA A 30 1.28 -9.57 10.91
N VAL A 31 2.54 -9.21 11.15
CA VAL A 31 3.65 -9.57 10.28
C VAL A 31 4.50 -10.62 11.00
N THR A 32 4.51 -11.84 10.48
CA THR A 32 5.23 -12.97 11.07
C THR A 32 6.14 -13.64 10.04
N PRO A 33 7.46 -13.62 10.24
CA PRO A 33 8.22 -13.01 11.35
C PRO A 33 8.33 -11.47 11.24
N ARG A 34 8.54 -10.75 12.36
CA ARG A 34 8.56 -9.26 12.40
C ARG A 34 9.62 -8.63 11.49
N TRP A 35 10.73 -9.32 11.24
CA TRP A 35 11.78 -8.84 10.33
C TRP A 35 11.35 -8.85 8.86
N ALA A 36 10.22 -9.48 8.51
CA ALA A 36 9.69 -9.47 7.15
C ALA A 36 8.94 -8.17 6.80
N LEU A 37 8.76 -7.26 7.76
CA LEU A 37 8.02 -6.01 7.59
C LEU A 37 8.60 -5.05 6.52
N PRO A 38 9.93 -4.92 6.34
CA PRO A 38 10.52 -4.25 5.18
C PRO A 38 10.14 -4.94 3.86
N GLY A 39 10.13 -6.28 3.83
CA GLY A 39 9.74 -7.05 2.64
C GLY A 39 8.28 -6.83 2.24
N VAL A 40 7.38 -6.76 3.23
CA VAL A 40 5.96 -6.42 2.99
C VAL A 40 5.82 -5.00 2.43
N GLY A 41 6.57 -4.03 2.96
CA GLY A 41 6.55 -2.65 2.44
C GLY A 41 7.10 -2.55 1.03
N ILE A 42 8.19 -3.27 0.71
CA ILE A 42 8.74 -3.35 -0.65
C ILE A 42 7.71 -3.96 -1.60
N ALA A 43 7.08 -5.07 -1.21
CA ALA A 43 6.08 -5.71 -2.05
C ALA A 43 4.88 -4.79 -2.32
N LEU A 44 4.36 -4.13 -1.28
CA LEU A 44 3.34 -3.09 -1.44
C LEU A 44 3.81 -1.97 -2.36
N ALA A 45 5.05 -1.50 -2.24
CA ALA A 45 5.61 -0.44 -3.08
C ALA A 45 5.69 -0.85 -4.55
N VAL A 46 6.11 -2.08 -4.84
CA VAL A 46 6.18 -2.62 -6.20
C VAL A 46 4.77 -2.80 -6.77
N LEU A 47 3.88 -3.50 -6.04
CA LEU A 47 2.48 -3.68 -6.44
C LEU A 47 1.80 -2.34 -6.69
N HIS A 48 2.02 -1.37 -5.81
CA HIS A 48 1.51 -0.02 -5.95
C HIS A 48 2.04 0.67 -7.20
N LEU A 49 3.36 0.62 -7.44
CA LEU A 49 3.97 1.23 -8.62
C LEU A 49 3.40 0.62 -9.91
N VAL A 50 3.28 -0.71 -9.96
CA VAL A 50 2.73 -1.43 -11.11
C VAL A 50 1.25 -1.11 -11.30
N ALA A 51 0.46 -1.14 -10.23
CA ALA A 51 -0.97 -0.85 -10.29
C ALA A 51 -1.22 0.58 -10.78
N TYR A 52 -0.59 1.59 -10.19
CA TYR A 52 -0.81 2.98 -10.60
C TYR A 52 -0.26 3.28 -12.00
N ARG A 53 0.86 2.67 -12.41
CA ARG A 53 1.34 2.82 -13.80
C ARG A 53 0.41 2.12 -14.80
N GLY A 54 0.01 0.89 -14.52
CA GLY A 54 -0.93 0.16 -15.36
C GLY A 54 -2.27 0.88 -15.45
N LEU A 55 -2.74 1.41 -14.32
CA LEU A 55 -3.98 2.17 -14.23
C LEU A 55 -3.88 3.52 -14.95
N ALA A 56 -2.72 4.20 -14.92
CA ALA A 56 -2.50 5.41 -15.72
C ALA A 56 -2.39 5.14 -17.24
N VAL A 57 -2.06 3.92 -17.64
CA VAL A 57 -2.09 3.49 -19.05
C VAL A 57 -3.52 3.11 -19.48
N LEU A 58 -4.29 2.50 -18.57
CA LEU A 58 -5.68 2.05 -18.82
C LEU A 58 -6.72 3.17 -18.66
N LEU A 59 -6.49 4.10 -17.74
CA LEU A 59 -7.34 5.24 -17.45
C LEU A 59 -6.56 6.50 -17.77
N ASP A 60 -7.12 7.35 -18.62
CA ASP A 60 -6.61 8.70 -18.82
C ASP A 60 -6.50 9.40 -17.45
N LEU A 61 -5.43 10.16 -17.16
CA LEU A 61 -5.17 10.71 -15.82
C LEU A 61 -6.37 11.48 -15.24
N ALA A 62 -7.21 12.03 -16.13
CA ALA A 62 -8.47 12.70 -15.79
C ALA A 62 -9.51 11.76 -15.14
N ALA A 63 -9.61 10.50 -15.58
CA ALA A 63 -10.51 9.50 -14.99
C ALA A 63 -10.05 9.05 -13.59
N LEU A 64 -8.74 9.04 -13.34
CA LEU A 64 -8.18 8.86 -11.99
C LEU A 64 -8.51 10.05 -11.08
N GLY A 65 -8.53 11.27 -11.62
CA GLY A 65 -9.02 12.47 -10.92
C GLY A 65 -10.53 12.46 -10.65
N MET A 66 -11.34 11.93 -11.57
CA MET A 66 -12.80 11.83 -11.42
C MET A 66 -13.26 10.82 -10.36
N LEU A 67 -12.41 9.85 -9.98
CA LEU A 67 -12.72 8.92 -8.88
C LEU A 67 -12.68 9.57 -7.48
N GLY A 68 -12.31 10.85 -7.37
CA GLY A 68 -12.31 11.59 -6.12
C GLY A 68 -11.48 10.93 -5.01
N GLY A 69 -11.69 11.34 -3.76
CA GLY A 69 -10.96 10.81 -2.60
C GLY A 69 -11.12 9.29 -2.36
N LEU A 70 -12.06 8.62 -3.04
CA LEU A 70 -12.33 7.18 -2.91
C LEU A 70 -11.56 6.29 -3.91
N GLY A 71 -11.14 6.83 -5.06
CA GLY A 71 -10.35 6.08 -6.05
C GLY A 71 -9.06 5.47 -5.46
N PRO A 72 -8.21 6.29 -4.79
CA PRO A 72 -7.02 5.78 -4.12
C PRO A 72 -7.32 4.74 -3.05
N VAL A 73 -8.44 4.87 -2.32
CA VAL A 73 -8.85 3.91 -1.29
C VAL A 73 -9.18 2.56 -1.90
N ALA A 74 -9.93 2.52 -3.01
CA ALA A 74 -10.30 1.28 -3.68
C ALA A 74 -9.06 0.55 -4.24
N VAL A 75 -8.16 1.28 -4.90
CA VAL A 75 -6.92 0.72 -5.45
C VAL A 75 -6.03 0.18 -4.33
N ASN A 76 -5.78 0.98 -3.29
CA ASN A 76 -4.96 0.53 -2.15
C ASN A 76 -5.62 -0.62 -1.38
N GLY A 77 -6.95 -0.69 -1.34
CA GLY A 77 -7.69 -1.78 -0.74
C GLY A 77 -7.45 -3.10 -1.46
N MET A 78 -7.55 -3.08 -2.78
CA MET A 78 -7.22 -4.22 -3.62
C MET A 78 -5.75 -4.62 -3.49
N LEU A 79 -4.82 -3.65 -3.44
CA LEU A 79 -3.40 -3.93 -3.24
C LEU A 79 -3.12 -4.60 -1.88
N VAL A 80 -3.72 -4.09 -0.80
CA VAL A 80 -3.60 -4.68 0.54
C VAL A 80 -4.14 -6.11 0.56
N TRP A 81 -5.28 -6.35 -0.07
CA TRP A 81 -5.87 -7.68 -0.17
C TRP A 81 -4.98 -8.64 -0.97
N LEU A 82 -4.49 -8.23 -2.14
CA LEU A 82 -3.56 -9.03 -2.94
C LEU A 82 -2.25 -9.32 -2.19
N THR A 83 -1.74 -8.33 -1.45
CA THR A 83 -0.54 -8.50 -0.62
C THR A 83 -0.79 -9.50 0.50
N ALA A 84 -1.93 -9.41 1.20
CA ALA A 84 -2.27 -10.36 2.25
C ALA A 84 -2.52 -11.79 1.73
N LEU A 85 -2.99 -11.94 0.50
CA LEU A 85 -3.15 -13.25 -0.16
C LEU A 85 -1.82 -13.82 -0.66
N GLY A 86 -0.98 -12.98 -1.28
CA GLY A 86 0.24 -13.38 -1.98
C GLY A 86 1.50 -13.40 -1.12
N LEU A 87 1.51 -12.72 0.03
CA LEU A 87 2.64 -12.66 0.95
C LEU A 87 2.29 -13.29 2.30
N PRO A 88 2.69 -14.57 2.52
CA PRO A 88 2.50 -15.27 3.78
C PRO A 88 2.95 -14.52 5.04
N PRO A 89 4.00 -13.67 4.98
CA PRO A 89 4.40 -12.90 6.15
C PRO A 89 3.34 -11.91 6.64
N LEU A 90 2.44 -11.42 5.79
CA LEU A 90 1.38 -10.48 6.17
C LEU A 90 0.07 -11.23 6.40
N ARG A 91 -0.41 -11.25 7.64
CA ARG A 91 -1.73 -11.77 7.99
C ARG A 91 -2.66 -10.61 8.34
N VAL A 92 -3.80 -10.57 7.65
CA VAL A 92 -4.89 -9.61 7.91
C VAL A 92 -6.17 -10.40 8.13
N THR A 93 -6.72 -10.35 9.33
CA THR A 93 -7.93 -11.09 9.70
C THR A 93 -9.11 -10.15 9.96
N GLY A 94 -10.10 -10.17 9.08
CA GLY A 94 -11.34 -9.43 9.21
C GLY A 94 -11.39 -8.11 8.45
N ALA A 95 -12.59 -7.72 8.03
CA ALA A 95 -12.82 -6.57 7.15
C ALA A 95 -12.36 -5.23 7.76
N SER A 96 -12.49 -5.06 9.08
CA SER A 96 -12.06 -3.84 9.77
C SER A 96 -10.54 -3.65 9.74
N ALA A 97 -9.77 -4.74 9.89
CA ALA A 97 -8.31 -4.72 9.84
C ALA A 97 -7.82 -4.37 8.43
N THR A 98 -8.45 -4.96 7.40
CA THR A 98 -8.21 -4.61 6.01
C THR A 98 -8.51 -3.13 5.77
N ALA A 99 -9.67 -2.62 6.21
CA ALA A 99 -10.04 -1.22 6.03
C ALA A 99 -9.03 -0.26 6.68
N TRP A 100 -8.60 -0.52 7.92
CA TRP A 100 -7.59 0.29 8.59
C TRP A 100 -6.25 0.27 7.86
N LEU A 101 -5.83 -0.90 7.38
CA LEU A 101 -4.59 -1.04 6.62
C LEU A 101 -4.67 -0.32 5.28
N THR A 102 -5.79 -0.43 4.58
CA THR A 102 -6.08 0.29 3.34
C THR A 102 -6.04 1.81 3.55
N LEU A 103 -6.66 2.31 4.62
CA LEU A 103 -6.64 3.74 4.94
C LEU A 103 -5.23 4.22 5.26
N ALA A 104 -4.45 3.44 6.03
CA ALA A 104 -3.07 3.79 6.36
C ALA A 104 -2.16 3.81 5.11
N VAL A 105 -2.29 2.82 4.23
CA VAL A 105 -1.56 2.78 2.94
C VAL A 105 -1.99 3.92 2.03
N THR A 106 -3.28 4.28 2.01
CA THR A 106 -3.78 5.42 1.24
C THR A 106 -3.24 6.74 1.78
N ALA A 107 -3.23 6.92 3.11
CA ALA A 107 -2.65 8.10 3.74
C ALA A 107 -1.15 8.23 3.43
N ALA A 108 -0.41 7.11 3.48
CA ALA A 108 0.99 7.07 3.08
C ALA A 108 1.18 7.45 1.60
N HIS A 109 0.32 6.93 0.71
CA HIS A 109 0.34 7.30 -0.70
C HIS A 109 0.14 8.80 -0.92
N VAL A 110 -0.88 9.40 -0.29
CA VAL A 110 -1.16 10.83 -0.39
C VAL A 110 0.01 11.64 0.15
N ALA A 111 0.58 11.26 1.29
CA ALA A 111 1.73 11.95 1.87
C ALA A 111 2.95 11.93 0.92
N ILE A 112 3.17 10.84 0.19
CA ILE A 112 4.26 10.74 -0.80
C ILE A 112 4.00 11.63 -2.02
N GLN A 113 2.74 11.86 -2.42
CA GLN A 113 2.44 12.77 -3.53
C GLN A 113 2.62 14.25 -3.19
N LEU A 114 2.64 14.60 -1.90
CA LEU A 114 2.82 15.96 -1.42
C LEU A 114 4.29 16.37 -1.27
N VAL A 115 5.22 15.43 -1.48
CA VAL A 115 6.69 15.61 -1.41
C VAL A 115 7.27 15.55 -2.81
#